data_AF-A0AAU9V6X4-F1
#
_entry.id   AF-A0AAU9V6X4-F1
#
_cell.length_a   1.000
_cell.length_b   1.000
_cell.length_c   1.000
_cell.angle_alpha   90.00
_cell.angle_beta   90.00
_cell.angle_gamma   90.00
#
_symmetry.space_group_name_H-M   'P 1'
#
loop_
_entity.id
_entity.type
_entity.pdbx_description
1 polymer ?
#
loop_
_entity_poly.entity_id
_entity_poly.type
_entity_poly.pdbx_seq_one_letter_code
_entity_poly.pdbx_strand_id
1 'polypeptide(L)' 'MEYMEPRVLAALTNCLVQGQVPRRWKTGKLLLLWKKGRPEDQPSAYHPIVLLDEVCKILERIIVARLAQHLEHVGPNLTN' A
#
# COMPACT_ATOMS: atom_id res chain seq x y z
N MET A 1 -15.93 -16.20 -5.75
CA MET A 1 -14.53 -15.75 -5.89
C MET A 1 -14.49 -14.91 -7.15
N GLU A 2 -14.50 -13.59 -7.00
CA GLU A 2 -14.67 -12.65 -8.12
C GLU A 2 -13.48 -12.78 -9.08
N TYR A 3 -13.74 -13.00 -10.37
CA TYR A 3 -12.70 -13.25 -11.37
C TYR A 3 -11.99 -11.92 -11.67
N MET A 4 -10.72 -11.82 -11.31
CA MET A 4 -9.92 -10.64 -11.65
C MET A 4 -9.60 -10.65 -13.15
N GLU A 5 -9.74 -9.48 -13.79
CA GLU A 5 -9.50 -9.37 -15.23
C GLU A 5 -8.05 -9.77 -15.58
N PRO A 6 -7.82 -10.63 -16.59
CA PRO A 6 -6.50 -11.19 -16.87
C PRO A 6 -5.38 -10.17 -17.07
N ARG A 7 -5.67 -9.00 -17.63
CA ARG A 7 -4.68 -7.95 -17.86
C ARG A 7 -4.25 -7.28 -16.56
N VAL A 8 -5.16 -7.16 -15.58
CA VAL A 8 -4.82 -6.68 -14.24
C VAL A 8 -3.88 -7.66 -13.55
N LEU A 9 -4.18 -8.95 -13.61
CA LEU A 9 -3.31 -9.99 -13.05
C LEU A 9 -1.93 -10.00 -13.72
N ALA A 10 -1.88 -9.89 -15.05
CA ALA A 10 -0.63 -9.80 -15.80
C ALA A 10 0.18 -8.56 -15.39
N ALA A 11 -0.46 -7.40 -15.23
CA ALA A 11 0.21 -6.18 -14.81
C ALA A 11 0.79 -6.29 -13.39
N LEU A 12 0.03 -6.83 -12.43
CA LEU A 12 0.51 -7.06 -11.06
C LEU A 12 1.67 -8.04 -11.02
N THR A 13 1.57 -9.15 -11.76
CA THR A 13 2.63 -10.15 -11.88
C THR A 13 3.90 -9.53 -12.47
N ASN A 14 3.78 -8.75 -13.53
CA ASN A 14 4.92 -8.06 -14.15
C ASN A 14 5.58 -7.08 -13.18
N CYS A 15 4.81 -6.36 -12.36
CA CYS A 15 5.39 -5.48 -11.34
C CYS A 15 6.27 -6.25 -10.35
N LEU A 16 5.84 -7.44 -9.94
CA LEU A 16 6.58 -8.29 -9.01
C LEU A 16 7.83 -8.90 -9.65
N VAL A 17 7.74 -9.40 -10.89
CA VAL A 17 8.86 -10.01 -11.61
C VAL A 17 9.92 -8.98 -11.95
N GLN A 18 9.52 -7.79 -12.40
CA GLN A 18 10.43 -6.73 -12.84
C GLN A 18 10.90 -5.82 -11.70
N GLY A 19 10.27 -5.90 -10.51
CA GLY A 19 10.54 -4.99 -9.40
C GLY A 19 10.16 -3.53 -9.68
N GLN A 20 9.28 -3.29 -10.65
CA GLN A 20 8.94 -1.94 -11.12
C GLN A 20 7.44 -1.69 -11.00
N VAL A 21 7.08 -0.61 -10.30
CA VAL A 21 5.70 -0.14 -10.19
C VAL A 21 5.52 1.12 -11.05
N PRO A 22 4.47 1.18 -11.90
CA PRO A 22 4.17 2.37 -12.71
C PRO A 22 4.08 3.65 -11.86
N ARG A 23 4.60 4.76 -12.37
CA ARG A 23 4.60 6.05 -11.65
C ARG A 23 3.20 6.50 -11.22
N ARG A 24 2.20 6.25 -12.07
CA ARG A 24 0.81 6.59 -11.78
C ARG A 24 0.30 5.88 -10.52
N TRP A 25 0.64 4.61 -10.33
CA TRP A 25 0.22 3.83 -9.17
C TRP A 25 0.94 4.26 -7.88
N LYS A 26 2.17 4.77 -8.01
CA LYS A 26 2.95 5.36 -6.91
C LYS A 26 2.50 6.79 -6.55
N THR A 27 1.59 7.39 -7.31
CA THR A 27 1.12 8.75 -7.07
C THR A 27 -0.15 8.68 -6.23
N GLY A 28 -0.15 9.29 -5.06
CA GLY A 28 -1.28 9.30 -4.14
C GLY A 28 -1.78 10.71 -3.83
N LYS A 29 -3.00 10.79 -3.31
CA LYS A 29 -3.58 12.04 -2.82
C LYS A 29 -3.21 12.24 -1.35
N LEU A 30 -2.51 13.33 -1.04
CA LEU A 30 -2.24 13.74 0.33
C LEU A 30 -3.53 14.28 0.97
N LEU A 31 -3.91 13.72 2.10
CA LEU A 31 -4.99 14.21 2.94
C LEU A 31 -4.43 14.54 4.33
N LEU A 32 -4.77 15.72 4.82
CA LEU A 32 -4.39 16.19 6.15
C LEU A 32 -5.58 16.00 7.09
N LEU A 33 -5.49 15.04 8.01
CA LEU A 33 -6.52 14.79 9.00
C LEU A 33 -6.26 15.63 10.25
N TRP A 34 -7.18 16.53 10.60
CA TRP A 34 -7.02 17.41 11.74
C TRP A 34 -7.09 16.68 13.09
N LYS A 35 -6.20 17.04 14.00
CA LYS A 35 -6.19 16.66 15.42
C LYS A 35 -7.09 17.63 16.18
N LYS A 36 -8.28 17.16 16.55
CA LYS A 36 -9.20 17.94 17.40
C LYS A 36 -8.47 18.49 18.63
N GLY A 37 -8.68 19.77 18.91
CA GLY A 37 -8.06 20.46 20.06
C GLY A 37 -6.66 21.02 19.79
N ARG A 38 -6.17 21.01 18.55
CA ARG A 38 -4.94 21.72 18.16
C ARG A 38 -5.24 22.92 17.25
N PRO A 39 -4.43 23.99 17.32
CA PRO A 39 -4.57 25.15 16.44
C PRO A 39 -4.42 24.76 14.96
N GLU A 40 -5.41 25.10 14.12
CA GLU A 40 -5.44 24.71 12.70
C GLU A 40 -4.35 25.36 11.85
N ASP A 41 -3.81 26.48 12.30
CA ASP A 41 -2.72 27.22 11.66
C ASP A 41 -1.35 26.53 11.81
N GLN A 42 -1.25 25.51 12.67
CA GLN A 42 0.01 24.78 12.87
C GLN A 42 0.06 23.49 12.06
N PRO A 43 1.13 23.24 11.27
CA PRO A 43 1.30 21.97 10.55
C PRO A 43 1.26 20.74 11.47
N SER A 44 1.68 20.88 12.72
CA SER A 44 1.66 19.82 13.73
C SER A 44 0.25 19.33 14.12
N ALA A 45 -0.77 20.13 13.79
CA ALA A 45 -2.17 19.85 14.06
C ALA A 45 -2.78 18.81 13.11
N TYR A 46 -2.06 18.32 12.12
CA TYR A 46 -2.56 17.33 11.17
C TYR A 46 -1.84 15.98 11.26
N HIS A 47 -2.54 14.92 10.89
CA HIS A 47 -1.98 13.63 10.50
C HIS A 47 -1.93 13.57 8.97
N PRO A 48 -0.75 13.57 8.34
CA PRO A 48 -0.66 13.36 6.91
C PRO A 48 -0.94 11.88 6.61
N ILE A 49 -1.90 11.64 5.71
CA ILE A 49 -2.09 10.31 5.10
C ILE A 49 -2.04 10.45 3.58
N VAL A 50 -1.49 9.45 2.89
CA VAL A 50 -1.47 9.40 1.43
C VAL A 50 -2.39 8.29 0.96
N LEU A 51 -3.40 8.66 0.18
CA LEU A 51 -4.32 7.70 -0.42
C LEU A 51 -3.78 7.27 -1.78
N LEU A 52 -3.32 6.03 -1.86
CA LEU A 52 -2.87 5.42 -3.11
C LEU A 52 -4.04 4.91 -3.96
N ASP A 53 -3.76 4.73 -5.24
CA ASP A 53 -4.65 4.09 -6.22
C ASP A 53 -4.99 2.65 -5.80
N GLU A 54 -6.20 2.21 -6.13
CA GLU A 54 -6.76 0.90 -5.78
C GLU A 54 -5.88 -0.25 -6.27
N VAL A 55 -5.31 -0.14 -7.47
CA VAL A 55 -4.45 -1.18 -8.03
C VAL A 55 -3.13 -1.27 -7.26
N CYS A 56 -2.58 -0.14 -6.81
CA CYS A 56 -1.39 -0.12 -5.96
C CYS A 56 -1.65 -0.79 -4.61
N LYS A 57 -2.80 -0.52 -3.99
CA LYS A 57 -3.21 -1.17 -2.73
C LYS A 57 -3.36 -2.69 -2.87
N ILE A 58 -3.83 -3.17 -4.02
CA ILE A 58 -3.90 -4.62 -4.31
C ILE A 58 -2.47 -5.19 -4.37
N LEU A 59 -1.56 -4.54 -5.09
CA LEU A 59 -0.16 -4.97 -5.17
C LEU A 59 0.50 -5.02 -3.78
N GLU A 60 0.29 -3.99 -2.96
CA GLU A 60 0.78 -3.94 -1.58
C GLU A 60 0.28 -5.12 -0.74
N ARG A 61 -1.02 -5.44 -0.83
CA ARG A 61 -1.58 -6.60 -0.12
C ARG A 61 -0.94 -7.92 -0.55
N ILE A 62 -0.67 -8.10 -1.84
CA ILE A 62 0.03 -9.28 -2.34
C ILE A 62 1.45 -9.36 -1.75
N ILE A 63 2.16 -8.24 -1.70
CA ILE A 63 3.52 -8.17 -1.12
C ILE A 63 3.48 -8.48 0.37
N VAL A 64 2.58 -7.83 1.13
CA VAL A 64 2.41 -8.06 2.57
C VAL A 64 2.10 -9.52 2.87
N ALA A 65 1.19 -10.15 2.13
CA ALA A 65 0.85 -11.55 2.32
C ALA A 65 2.08 -12.46 2.10
N ARG A 66 2.87 -12.20 1.06
CA ARG A 66 4.10 -12.97 0.77
C ARG A 66 5.17 -12.77 1.83
N LEU A 67 5.35 -11.53 2.31
CA LEU A 67 6.31 -11.21 3.37
C LEU A 67 5.91 -11.86 4.69
N ALA A 68 4.62 -11.78 5.06
CA ALA A 68 4.10 -12.43 6.25
C ALA A 68 4.37 -13.94 6.21
N GLN A 69 4.00 -14.61 5.11
CA GLN A 69 4.29 -16.02 4.91
C GLN A 69 5.79 -16.33 5.02
N HIS A 70 6.66 -15.51 4.41
CA HIS A 70 8.10 -15.73 4.50
C HIS A 70 8.63 -15.58 5.93
N LEU A 71 8.17 -14.56 6.66
CA LEU A 71 8.57 -14.31 8.05
C LEU A 71 8.06 -15.39 9.01
N GLU A 72 6.90 -15.99 8.75
CA GLU A 72 6.40 -17.12 9.54
C GLU A 72 7.24 -18.39 9.39
N HIS A 73 7.79 -18.65 8.20
CA HIS A 73 8.45 -19.92 7.87
C HIS A 73 9.98 -19.86 7.90
N VAL A 74 10.58 -18.68 7.73
CA VAL A 74 12.03 -18.50 7.59
C VAL A 74 12.57 -17.45 8.56
N GLY A 75 11.86 -16.33 8.73
CA GLY A 75 12.28 -15.21 9.57
C GLY A 75 11.92 -15.36 11.05
N PRO A 76 12.30 -14.39 11.91
CA PRO A 76 11.72 -14.32 13.25
C PRO A 76 10.24 -13.99 13.10
N ASN A 77 9.38 -14.86 13.62
CA ASN A 77 7.94 -14.64 13.60
C ASN A 77 7.62 -13.32 14.34
N LEU A 78 7.04 -12.34 13.64
CA LEU A 78 6.72 -11.00 14.16
C LEU A 78 5.27 -10.87 14.65
N THR A 79 4.46 -11.92 14.51
CA THR A 79 3.11 -11.99 15.09
C THR A 79 3.20 -12.49 16.53
N ASN A 80 3.63 -11.62 17.44
CA ASN A 80 3.39 -11.73 18.87
C ASN A 80 2.38 -10.67 19.30
#